data_AF-A0A1Q6LFP9-F1
#
_entry.id   AF-A0A1Q6LFP9-F1
#
_cell.length_a   1.000
_cell.length_b   1.000
_cell.length_c   1.000
_cell.angle_alpha   90.00
_cell.angle_beta   90.00
_cell.angle_gamma   90.00
#
_symmetry.space_group_name_H-M   'P 1'
#
loop_
_entity.id
_entity.type
_entity.pdbx_description
1 polymer ?
#
loop_
_entity_poly.entity_id
_entity_poly.type
_entity_poly.pdbx_seq_one_letter_code
_entity_poly.pdbx_strand_id
1 'polypeptide(L)'
;MRELFEKFRSYSIVSIIVSALCGIALLIFPEASIRYISLAFGGALLIMGAVGVVQYFRKTAGPVALSAGLISMVCGVIVCAKYQSILTLVEFLFGASIFCGGIIGLVIALRREMRLLPGWGVNLALTMVSVILGIVCMVNPFHTALALARMLGVALLLYAVMEGVGYAQLRKVGRAVEDAVNRTAPIIDENARVLDDQDESVK
;
A
#
# COMPACT_ATOMS: atom_id res chain seq x y z
N MET A 1 -0.88 -12.98 -25.15
CA MET A 1 -0.44 -13.47 -23.82
C MET A 1 0.96 -12.98 -23.42
N ARG A 2 1.97 -12.96 -24.31
CA ARG A 2 3.32 -12.44 -23.99
C ARG A 2 3.34 -10.95 -23.61
N GLU A 3 2.54 -10.10 -24.27
CA GLU A 3 2.40 -8.68 -23.91
C GLU A 3 1.77 -8.42 -22.53
N LEU A 4 0.88 -9.31 -22.07
CA LEU A 4 0.32 -9.21 -20.72
C LEU A 4 1.35 -9.57 -19.66
N PHE A 5 2.26 -10.50 -19.96
CA PHE A 5 3.40 -10.86 -19.11
C PHE A 5 4.44 -9.75 -19.04
N GLU A 6 4.72 -9.05 -20.14
CA GLU A 6 5.61 -7.88 -20.12
C GLU A 6 5.00 -6.69 -19.36
N LYS A 7 3.69 -6.44 -19.50
CA LYS A 7 2.99 -5.47 -18.65
C LYS A 7 3.04 -5.87 -17.19
N PHE A 8 2.71 -7.12 -16.82
CA PHE A 8 2.78 -7.58 -15.42
C PHE A 8 4.21 -7.47 -14.85
N ARG A 9 5.22 -7.82 -15.65
CA ARG A 9 6.63 -7.74 -15.27
C ARG A 9 7.08 -6.30 -15.04
N SER A 10 6.67 -5.37 -15.89
CA SER A 10 6.89 -3.93 -15.69
C SER A 10 6.13 -3.38 -14.50
N TYR A 11 4.87 -3.80 -14.28
CA TYR A 11 4.07 -3.35 -13.14
C TYR A 11 4.66 -3.79 -11.78
N SER A 12 5.15 -5.04 -11.66
CA SER A 12 5.83 -5.48 -10.43
C SER A 12 7.17 -4.79 -10.20
N ILE A 13 8.00 -4.60 -11.24
CA ILE A 13 9.30 -3.92 -11.08
C ILE A 13 9.09 -2.45 -10.72
N VAL A 14 8.10 -1.79 -11.34
CA VAL A 14 7.74 -0.40 -11.01
C VAL A 14 7.20 -0.30 -9.59
N SER A 15 6.33 -1.21 -9.12
CA SER A 15 5.86 -1.16 -7.73
C SER A 15 6.99 -1.39 -6.72
N ILE A 16 7.95 -2.29 -7.01
CA ILE A 16 9.12 -2.54 -6.18
C ILE A 16 10.01 -1.29 -6.11
N ILE A 17 10.31 -0.67 -7.25
CA ILE A 17 11.15 0.54 -7.31
C ILE A 17 10.44 1.72 -6.61
N VAL A 18 9.14 1.91 -6.86
CA VAL A 18 8.35 2.98 -6.25
C VAL A 18 8.23 2.77 -4.74
N SER A 19 7.95 1.55 -4.26
CA SER A 19 7.87 1.24 -2.84
C SER A 19 9.23 1.37 -2.14
N ALA A 20 10.33 0.97 -2.78
CA ALA A 20 11.68 1.18 -2.25
C ALA A 20 12.05 2.66 -2.17
N LEU A 21 11.81 3.43 -3.23
CA LEU A 21 12.04 4.89 -3.24
C LEU A 21 11.18 5.60 -2.20
N CYS A 22 9.90 5.23 -2.09
CA CYS A 22 8.99 5.77 -1.10
C CYS A 22 9.43 5.42 0.33
N GLY A 23 9.84 4.17 0.57
CA GLY A 23 10.36 3.72 1.87
C GLY A 23 11.64 4.44 2.29
N ILE A 24 12.58 4.65 1.36
CA ILE A 24 13.80 5.42 1.59
C ILE A 24 13.48 6.90 1.85
N ALA A 25 12.59 7.50 1.07
CA ALA A 25 12.17 8.89 1.27
C ALA A 25 11.53 9.12 2.65
N LEU A 26 10.67 8.19 3.10
CA LEU A 26 10.07 8.22 4.43
C LEU A 26 11.11 8.08 5.56
N LEU A 27 12.18 7.31 5.34
CA LEU A 27 13.24 7.09 6.32
C LEU A 27 14.17 8.30 6.47
N ILE A 28 14.56 8.92 5.35
CA ILE A 28 15.50 10.06 5.37
C ILE A 28 14.80 11.32 5.88
N PHE A 29 13.54 11.58 5.48
CA PHE A 29 12.80 12.78 5.88
C PHE A 29 11.35 12.47 6.28
N PRO A 30 11.11 11.92 7.49
CA PRO A 30 9.77 11.63 7.97
C PRO A 30 8.93 12.91 8.16
N GLU A 31 9.52 14.01 8.63
CA GLU A 31 8.80 15.28 8.80
C GLU A 31 8.32 15.87 7.47
N ALA A 32 9.19 15.88 6.45
CA ALA A 32 8.82 16.36 5.12
C ALA A 32 7.73 15.49 4.50
N SER A 33 7.86 14.16 4.66
CA SER A 33 6.88 13.19 4.16
C SER A 33 5.49 13.43 4.75
N ILE A 34 5.38 13.59 6.08
CA ILE A 34 4.10 13.87 6.75
C ILE A 34 3.50 15.19 6.23
N ARG A 35 4.32 16.23 6.07
CA ARG A 35 3.88 17.52 5.54
C ARG A 35 3.34 17.41 4.11
N TYR A 36 4.05 16.70 3.22
CA TYR A 36 3.60 16.50 1.84
C TYR A 36 2.31 15.67 1.76
N ILE A 37 2.20 14.61 2.56
CA ILE A 37 0.99 13.79 2.63
C ILE A 37 -0.20 14.62 3.11
N SER A 38 -0.02 15.43 4.16
CA SER A 38 -1.07 16.31 4.68
C SER A 38 -1.51 17.36 3.64
N LEU A 39 -0.56 17.97 2.93
CA LEU A 39 -0.85 18.94 1.87
C LEU A 39 -1.57 18.29 0.68
N ALA A 40 -1.12 17.12 0.25
CA ALA A 40 -1.77 16.35 -0.81
C ALA A 40 -3.20 15.94 -0.42
N PHE A 41 -3.40 15.53 0.84
CA PHE A 41 -4.72 15.19 1.38
C PHE A 41 -5.64 16.41 1.43
N GLY A 42 -5.14 17.55 1.93
CA GLY A 42 -5.87 18.83 1.90
C GLY A 42 -6.25 19.26 0.49
N GLY A 43 -5.33 19.12 -0.48
CA GLY A 43 -5.59 19.37 -1.89
C GLY A 43 -6.65 18.44 -2.48
N ALA A 44 -6.61 17.14 -2.14
CA ALA A 44 -7.64 16.18 -2.56
C ALA A 44 -9.03 16.52 -2.00
N LEU A 45 -9.10 16.96 -0.73
CA LEU A 45 -10.35 17.47 -0.13
C LEU A 45 -10.89 18.69 -0.88
N LEU A 46 -10.02 19.63 -1.28
CA LEU A 46 -10.44 20.78 -2.08
C LEU A 46 -11.01 20.36 -3.44
N ILE A 47 -10.37 19.40 -4.12
CA ILE A 47 -10.85 18.88 -5.41
C ILE A 47 -12.18 18.14 -5.24
N MET A 48 -12.30 17.27 -4.25
CA MET A 48 -13.56 16.58 -3.91
C MET A 48 -14.69 17.57 -3.59
N GLY A 49 -14.41 18.60 -2.79
CA GLY A 49 -15.34 19.68 -2.49
C GLY A 49 -15.79 20.43 -3.75
N ALA A 50 -14.84 20.80 -4.62
CA ALA A 50 -15.12 21.45 -5.88
C ALA A 50 -15.98 20.58 -6.81
N VAL A 51 -15.71 19.28 -6.90
CA VAL A 51 -16.53 18.32 -7.65
C VAL A 51 -17.95 18.28 -7.08
N GLY A 52 -18.12 18.24 -5.76
CA GLY A 52 -19.44 18.28 -5.12
C GLY A 52 -20.24 19.55 -5.46
N VAL A 53 -19.57 20.71 -5.50
CA VAL A 53 -20.19 21.98 -5.91
C VAL A 53 -20.57 21.95 -7.39
N VAL A 54 -19.68 21.49 -8.27
CA VAL A 54 -19.95 21.39 -9.72
C VAL A 54 -21.09 20.40 -10.02
N GLN A 55 -21.16 19.28 -9.31
CA GLN A 55 -22.21 18.26 -9.46
C GLN A 55 -23.60 18.81 -9.09
N TYR A 56 -23.68 19.71 -8.12
CA TYR A 56 -24.91 20.41 -7.80
C TYR A 56 -25.35 21.36 -8.91
N PHE A 57 -24.42 22.18 -9.44
CA PHE A 57 -24.72 23.07 -10.56
C PHE A 57 -25.16 22.31 -11.82
N ARG A 58 -24.64 21.09 -12.02
CA ARG A 58 -25.08 20.18 -13.09
C ARG A 58 -26.40 19.46 -12.80
N LYS A 59 -27.12 19.79 -11.71
CA LYS A 59 -28.35 19.11 -11.22
C LYS A 59 -28.22 17.58 -11.11
N THR A 60 -27.00 17.06 -11.02
CA THR A 60 -26.73 15.62 -10.98
C THR A 60 -26.74 15.09 -9.54
N ALA A 61 -26.63 15.97 -8.54
CA ALA A 61 -26.62 15.62 -7.12
C ALA A 61 -27.53 16.57 -6.30
N GLY A 62 -28.15 16.03 -5.24
CA GLY A 62 -29.09 16.76 -4.38
C GLY A 62 -28.41 17.77 -3.43
N PRO A 63 -29.19 18.55 -2.66
CA PRO A 63 -28.69 19.59 -1.74
C PRO A 63 -27.69 19.08 -0.69
N VAL A 64 -27.71 17.78 -0.38
CA VAL A 64 -26.74 17.12 0.50
C VAL A 64 -25.31 17.13 -0.09
N ALA A 65 -25.17 17.07 -1.42
CA ALA A 65 -23.86 17.12 -2.07
C ALA A 65 -23.23 18.51 -2.01
N LEU A 66 -24.05 19.57 -1.98
CA LEU A 66 -23.55 20.94 -1.75
C LEU A 66 -23.03 21.12 -0.34
N SER A 67 -23.83 20.76 0.65
CA SER A 67 -23.43 20.96 2.04
C SER A 67 -22.19 20.13 2.35
N ALA A 68 -22.14 18.87 1.91
CA ALA A 68 -20.95 18.03 2.03
C ALA A 68 -19.74 18.61 1.26
N GLY A 69 -19.95 19.09 0.02
CA GLY A 69 -18.89 19.69 -0.79
C GLY A 69 -18.31 20.97 -0.19
N LEU A 70 -19.17 21.85 0.33
CA LEU A 70 -18.75 23.11 0.97
C LEU A 70 -18.02 22.84 2.29
N ILE A 71 -18.53 21.92 3.11
CA ILE A 71 -17.88 21.48 4.35
C ILE A 71 -16.51 20.88 4.03
N SER A 72 -16.42 20.03 3.00
CA SER A 72 -15.16 19.43 2.53
C SER A 72 -14.16 20.49 2.05
N MET A 73 -14.63 21.52 1.32
CA MET A 73 -13.80 22.62 0.86
C MET A 73 -13.24 23.46 2.03
N VAL A 74 -14.10 23.85 2.98
CA VAL A 74 -13.68 24.58 4.19
C VAL A 74 -12.68 23.74 4.99
N CYS A 75 -12.95 22.44 5.14
CA CYS A 75 -12.04 21.52 5.83
C CYS A 75 -10.68 21.44 5.11
N GLY A 76 -10.66 21.31 3.78
CA GLY A 76 -9.43 21.30 2.98
C GLY A 76 -8.59 22.57 3.11
N VAL A 77 -9.22 23.76 3.15
CA VAL A 77 -8.51 25.04 3.38
C VAL A 77 -7.89 25.08 4.78
N ILE A 78 -8.62 24.66 5.81
CA ILE A 78 -8.12 24.64 7.19
C ILE A 78 -6.93 23.68 7.30
N VAL A 79 -7.02 22.49 6.67
CA VAL A 79 -5.91 21.51 6.57
C VAL A 79 -4.66 22.14 5.96
N CYS A 80 -4.81 22.90 4.87
CA CYS A 80 -3.68 23.57 4.22
C CYS A 80 -3.09 24.71 5.07
N ALA A 81 -3.93 25.47 5.79
CA ALA A 81 -3.50 26.65 6.56
C ALA A 81 -2.83 26.30 7.90
N LYS A 82 -3.30 25.26 8.59
CA LYS A 82 -2.83 24.85 9.93
C LYS A 82 -2.56 23.35 9.98
N TYR A 83 -1.81 22.84 9.00
CA TYR A 83 -1.50 21.41 8.85
C TYR A 83 -1.01 20.75 10.15
N GLN A 84 -0.16 21.47 10.89
CA GLN A 84 0.44 20.99 12.14
C GLN A 84 -0.59 20.74 13.24
N SER A 85 -1.58 21.61 13.41
CA SER A 85 -2.62 21.44 14.45
C SER A 85 -3.63 20.36 14.10
N ILE A 86 -3.95 20.20 12.82
CA ILE A 86 -4.88 19.16 12.36
C ILE A 86 -4.25 17.78 12.48
N LEU A 87 -2.96 17.65 12.13
CA LEU A 87 -2.23 16.40 12.34
C LEU A 87 -2.28 15.96 13.80
N THR A 88 -1.97 16.86 14.74
CA THR A 88 -2.08 16.56 16.18
C THR A 88 -3.49 16.13 16.58
N LEU A 89 -4.53 16.80 16.08
CA LEU A 89 -5.91 16.47 16.40
C LEU A 89 -6.32 15.09 15.85
N VAL A 90 -5.95 14.80 14.61
CA VAL A 90 -6.22 13.51 13.96
C VAL A 90 -5.46 12.38 14.64
N GLU A 91 -4.19 12.60 14.97
CA GLU A 91 -3.35 11.63 15.70
C GLU A 91 -3.89 11.39 17.11
N PHE A 92 -4.37 12.43 17.79
CA PHE A 92 -5.00 12.31 19.09
C PHE A 92 -6.30 11.49 19.01
N LEU A 93 -7.17 11.76 18.03
CA LEU A 93 -8.40 11.00 17.80
C LEU A 93 -8.12 9.54 17.42
N PHE A 94 -7.07 9.31 16.63
CA PHE A 94 -6.63 7.98 16.25
C PHE A 94 -6.08 7.21 17.46
N GLY A 95 -5.23 7.86 18.27
CA GLY A 95 -4.73 7.32 19.54
C GLY A 95 -5.86 6.99 20.53
N ALA A 96 -6.84 7.89 20.66
CA ALA A 96 -8.04 7.67 21.48
C ALA A 96 -8.85 6.45 21.00
N SER A 97 -9.02 6.30 19.68
CA SER A 97 -9.74 5.18 19.09
C SER A 97 -9.03 3.84 19.35
N ILE A 98 -7.70 3.80 19.19
CA ILE A 98 -6.88 2.63 19.53
C ILE A 98 -6.97 2.32 21.02
N PHE A 99 -6.91 3.34 21.87
CA PHE A 99 -7.00 3.19 23.31
C PHE A 99 -8.36 2.59 23.73
N CYS A 100 -9.47 3.13 23.22
CA CYS A 100 -10.80 2.58 23.46
C CYS A 100 -10.92 1.14 22.94
N GLY A 101 -10.44 0.86 21.72
CA GLY A 101 -10.42 -0.49 21.17
C GLY A 101 -9.58 -1.46 22.01
N GLY A 102 -8.43 -1.00 22.52
CA GLY A 102 -7.55 -1.74 23.40
C GLY A 102 -8.22 -2.07 24.74
N ILE A 103 -8.91 -1.12 25.37
CA ILE A 103 -9.67 -1.36 26.60
C ILE A 103 -10.78 -2.39 26.36
N ILE A 104 -11.57 -2.23 25.29
CA ILE A 104 -12.64 -3.18 24.96
C ILE A 104 -12.05 -4.57 24.73
N GLY A 105 -10.95 -4.67 23.96
CA GLY A 105 -10.23 -5.91 23.73
C GLY A 105 -9.69 -6.52 25.02
N LEU A 106 -9.16 -5.71 25.93
CA LEU A 106 -8.66 -6.15 27.23
C LEU A 106 -9.79 -6.70 28.10
N VAL A 107 -10.94 -6.03 28.15
CA VAL A 107 -12.13 -6.50 28.86
C VAL A 107 -12.63 -7.83 28.26
N ILE A 108 -12.63 -7.97 26.93
CA ILE A 108 -13.01 -9.22 26.25
C ILE A 108 -12.00 -10.33 26.57
N ALA A 109 -10.70 -10.03 26.51
CA ALA A 109 -9.64 -10.99 26.83
C ALA A 109 -9.72 -11.44 28.30
N LEU A 110 -10.14 -10.58 29.24
CA LEU A 110 -10.30 -10.95 30.65
C LEU A 110 -11.53 -11.81 30.94
N ARG A 111 -12.48 -11.96 30.00
CA ARG A 111 -13.64 -12.86 30.19
C ARG A 111 -13.18 -14.32 30.24
N ARG A 112 -13.73 -15.07 31.21
CA ARG A 112 -13.46 -16.50 31.40
C ARG A 112 -13.74 -17.34 30.15
N GLU A 113 -14.72 -16.96 29.35
CA GLU A 113 -15.06 -17.61 28.07
C GLU A 113 -13.88 -17.67 27.10
N MET A 114 -13.07 -16.60 27.03
CA MET A 114 -11.93 -16.48 26.13
C MET A 114 -10.67 -17.21 26.64
N ARG A 115 -10.59 -17.54 27.94
CA ARG A 115 -9.43 -18.27 28.52
C ARG A 115 -9.29 -19.69 28.00
N LEU A 116 -10.37 -20.27 27.49
CA LEU A 116 -10.39 -21.62 26.94
C LEU A 116 -9.92 -21.68 25.47
N LEU A 117 -9.76 -20.53 24.80
CA LEU A 117 -9.29 -20.48 23.42
C LEU A 117 -7.76 -20.63 23.36
N PRO A 118 -7.25 -21.50 22.45
CA PRO A 118 -5.83 -21.55 22.16
C PRO A 118 -5.38 -20.21 21.59
N GLY A 119 -4.44 -19.54 22.26
CA GLY A 119 -3.98 -18.19 21.89
C GLY A 119 -4.47 -17.05 22.80
N TRP A 120 -5.20 -17.36 23.88
CA TRP A 120 -5.62 -16.36 24.88
C TRP A 120 -4.50 -15.44 25.36
N GLY A 121 -3.33 -15.99 25.66
CA GLY A 121 -2.16 -15.21 26.12
C GLY A 121 -1.65 -14.23 25.05
N VAL A 122 -1.69 -14.60 23.77
CA VAL A 122 -1.28 -13.72 22.66
C VAL A 122 -2.30 -12.59 22.50
N ASN A 123 -3.61 -12.89 22.57
CA ASN A 123 -4.66 -11.88 22.51
C ASN A 123 -4.59 -10.90 23.69
N LEU A 124 -4.32 -11.40 24.90
CA LEU A 124 -4.11 -10.57 26.10
C LEU A 124 -2.88 -9.65 25.92
N ALA A 125 -1.76 -10.20 25.44
CA ALA A 125 -0.56 -9.42 25.18
C ALA A 125 -0.81 -8.35 24.11
N LEU A 126 -1.49 -8.69 23.01
CA LEU A 126 -1.79 -7.77 21.91
C LEU A 126 -2.70 -6.62 22.36
N THR A 127 -3.74 -6.91 23.14
CA THR A 127 -4.64 -5.87 23.67
C THR A 127 -3.94 -4.96 24.67
N MET A 128 -3.03 -5.49 25.51
CA MET A 128 -2.17 -4.68 26.38
C MET A 128 -1.24 -3.76 25.57
N VAL A 129 -0.60 -4.27 24.52
CA VAL A 129 0.25 -3.47 23.62
C VAL A 129 -0.58 -2.37 22.98
N SER A 130 -1.79 -2.66 22.50
CA SER A 130 -2.69 -1.65 21.90
C SER A 130 -3.07 -0.53 22.89
N VAL A 131 -3.33 -0.86 24.16
CA VAL A 131 -3.61 0.15 25.20
C VAL A 131 -2.40 1.05 25.42
N ILE A 132 -1.21 0.47 25.57
CA ILE A 132 0.04 1.24 25.76
C ILE A 132 0.31 2.12 24.53
N LEU A 133 0.16 1.56 23.33
CA LEU A 133 0.34 2.28 22.07
C LEU A 133 -0.64 3.47 21.97
N GLY A 134 -1.90 3.28 22.37
CA GLY A 134 -2.90 4.35 22.41
C GLY A 134 -2.53 5.49 23.36
N ILE A 135 -2.04 5.17 24.56
CA ILE A 135 -1.55 6.19 25.53
C ILE A 135 -0.36 6.94 24.95
N VAL A 136 0.62 6.24 24.37
CA VAL A 136 1.81 6.86 23.76
C VAL A 136 1.42 7.82 22.65
N CYS A 137 0.47 7.45 21.79
CA CYS A 137 -0.09 8.32 20.76
C CYS A 137 -0.73 9.59 21.34
N MET A 138 -1.41 9.51 22.49
CA MET A 138 -2.07 10.68 23.11
C MET A 138 -1.09 11.62 23.81
N VAL A 139 -0.06 11.08 24.47
CA VAL A 139 0.92 11.89 25.23
C VAL A 139 1.87 12.64 24.29
N ASN A 140 2.32 11.98 23.21
CA ASN A 140 3.25 12.57 22.25
C ASN A 140 2.85 12.25 20.80
N PRO A 141 1.80 12.88 20.26
CA PRO A 141 1.30 12.59 18.91
C PRO A 141 2.37 12.79 17.84
N PHE A 142 3.10 13.91 17.87
CA PHE A 142 4.16 14.21 16.90
C PHE A 142 5.28 13.17 16.87
N HIS A 143 5.82 12.79 18.03
CA HIS A 143 6.89 11.80 18.08
C HIS A 143 6.39 10.41 17.68
N THR A 144 5.15 10.09 18.04
CA THR A 144 4.53 8.82 17.70
C THR A 144 4.25 8.72 16.21
N ALA A 145 3.75 9.79 15.57
CA ALA A 145 3.56 9.84 14.12
C ALA A 145 4.88 9.71 13.36
N LEU A 146 5.95 10.35 13.85
CA LEU A 146 7.28 10.20 13.27
C LEU A 146 7.80 8.77 13.41
N ALA A 147 7.61 8.15 14.57
CA ALA A 147 8.00 6.77 14.85
C ALA A 147 7.18 5.77 14.01
N LEU A 148 5.88 5.98 13.87
CA LEU A 148 4.99 5.19 13.04
C LEU A 148 5.35 5.31 11.56
N ALA A 149 5.63 6.52 11.08
CA ALA A 149 6.08 6.74 9.70
C ALA A 149 7.42 6.04 9.42
N ARG A 150 8.36 6.07 10.37
CA ARG A 150 9.62 5.32 10.27
C ARG A 150 9.40 3.81 10.29
N MET A 151 8.55 3.31 11.18
CA MET A 151 8.17 1.88 11.23
C MET A 151 7.53 1.42 9.92
N LEU A 152 6.65 2.25 9.35
CA LEU A 152 6.06 2.04 8.02
C LEU A 152 7.11 2.06 6.91
N GLY A 153 8.06 2.99 6.94
CA GLY A 153 9.18 3.04 5.99
C GLY A 153 10.05 1.78 6.04
N VAL A 154 10.37 1.29 7.25
CA VAL A 154 11.09 0.01 7.44
C VAL A 154 10.25 -1.17 6.95
N ALA A 155 8.95 -1.21 7.27
CA ALA A 155 8.05 -2.26 6.79
C ALA A 155 7.95 -2.28 5.26
N LEU A 156 7.88 -1.11 4.61
CA LEU A 156 7.89 -0.96 3.16
C LEU A 156 9.20 -1.45 2.54
N LEU A 157 10.34 -1.18 3.17
CA LEU A 157 11.63 -1.72 2.73
C LEU A 157 11.67 -3.24 2.85
N LEU A 158 11.21 -3.81 3.97
CA LEU A 158 11.14 -5.25 4.15
C LEU A 158 10.20 -5.91 3.13
N TYR A 159 9.07 -5.25 2.84
CA TYR A 159 8.13 -5.67 1.81
C TYR A 159 8.79 -5.66 0.43
N ALA A 160 9.47 -4.58 0.06
CA ALA A 160 10.19 -4.48 -1.21
C ALA A 160 11.29 -5.55 -1.34
N VAL A 161 11.99 -5.87 -0.25
CA VAL A 161 12.97 -6.97 -0.21
C VAL A 161 12.30 -8.32 -0.41
N MET A 162 11.19 -8.61 0.28
CA MET A 162 10.43 -9.85 0.09
C MET A 162 9.94 -10.00 -1.36
N GLU A 163 9.40 -8.93 -1.94
CA GLU A 163 8.90 -8.93 -3.31
C GLU A 163 10.05 -9.11 -4.32
N GLY A 164 11.21 -8.51 -4.07
CA GLY A 164 12.44 -8.71 -4.84
C GLY A 164 12.96 -10.15 -4.77
N VAL A 165 12.92 -10.78 -3.59
CA VAL A 165 13.26 -12.20 -3.43
C VAL A 165 12.26 -13.09 -4.17
N GLY A 166 10.96 -12.78 -4.08
CA GLY A 166 9.90 -13.47 -4.84
C GLY A 166 10.14 -13.40 -6.35
N TYR A 167 10.50 -12.22 -6.86
CA TYR A 167 10.87 -12.03 -8.26
C TYR A 167 12.13 -12.81 -8.66
N ALA A 168 13.14 -12.86 -7.78
CA ALA A 168 14.36 -13.64 -8.01
C ALA A 168 14.09 -15.15 -8.02
N GLN A 169 13.21 -15.65 -7.14
CA GLN A 169 12.77 -17.04 -7.16
C GLN A 169 11.95 -17.36 -8.42
N LEU A 170 11.03 -16.48 -8.82
CA LEU A 170 10.25 -16.65 -10.05
C LEU A 170 11.15 -16.67 -11.30
N ARG A 171 12.25 -15.91 -11.31
CA ARG A 171 13.27 -15.95 -12.38
C ARG A 171 14.14 -17.20 -12.35
N LYS A 172 14.35 -17.82 -11.18
CA LYS A 172 15.01 -19.13 -11.06
C LYS A 172 14.11 -20.26 -11.55
N VAL A 173 12.83 -20.23 -11.18
CA VAL A 173 11.82 -21.20 -11.67
C VAL A 173 11.59 -21.02 -13.17
N GLY A 174 11.50 -19.78 -13.66
CA GLY A 174 11.39 -19.49 -15.10
C GLY A 174 12.58 -20.02 -15.89
N ARG A 175 13.82 -19.84 -15.39
CA ARG A 175 15.01 -20.45 -16.02
C ARG A 175 15.02 -21.98 -15.93
N ALA A 176 14.58 -22.56 -14.82
CA ALA A 176 14.47 -24.01 -14.70
C ALA A 176 13.41 -24.60 -15.65
N VAL A 177 12.32 -23.87 -15.92
CA VAL A 177 11.30 -24.24 -16.91
C VAL A 177 11.81 -24.03 -18.33
N GLU A 178 12.55 -22.96 -18.61
CA GLU A 178 13.14 -22.69 -19.92
C GLU A 178 14.27 -23.69 -20.26
N ASP A 179 15.06 -24.11 -19.27
CA ASP A 179 16.06 -25.18 -19.40
C ASP A 179 15.41 -26.55 -19.59
N ALA A 180 14.26 -26.81 -18.95
CA ALA A 180 13.48 -28.04 -19.16
C ALA A 180 12.79 -28.08 -20.54
N VAL A 181 12.28 -26.93 -21.01
CA VAL A 181 11.69 -26.78 -22.35
C VAL A 181 12.77 -26.89 -23.43
N ASN A 182 13.94 -26.28 -23.24
CA ASN A 182 15.05 -26.34 -24.19
C ASN A 182 15.68 -27.74 -24.28
N ARG A 183 15.64 -28.53 -23.19
CA ARG A 183 16.00 -29.97 -23.24
C ARG A 183 14.99 -30.84 -23.97
N THR A 184 13.74 -30.40 -24.11
CA THR A 184 12.67 -31.13 -24.80
C THR A 184 12.52 -30.70 -26.27
N ALA A 185 13.19 -29.62 -26.70
CA ALA A 185 13.16 -29.11 -28.06
C ALA A 185 13.93 -29.90 -29.15
N PRO A 186 14.92 -30.79 -28.89
CA PRO A 186 15.65 -31.43 -29.99
C PRO A 186 14.82 -32.48 -30.76
N ILE A 187 13.60 -32.81 -30.33
CA ILE A 187 12.78 -33.86 -30.95
C ILE A 187 11.81 -33.36 -32.03
N ILE A 188 11.75 -32.05 -32.34
CA ILE A 188 10.85 -31.51 -33.39
C ILE A 188 11.61 -31.07 -34.65
N ASP A 189 12.94 -31.12 -34.68
CA ASP A 189 13.74 -30.70 -35.85
C ASP A 189 14.25 -31.87 -36.72
N GLU A 190 13.75 -33.09 -36.49
CA GLU A 190 14.14 -34.31 -37.23
C GLU A 190 12.98 -34.91 -38.04
N ASN A 191 12.16 -34.05 -38.67
CA ASN A 191 11.27 -34.50 -39.75
C ASN A 191 11.34 -33.54 -40.95
N ALA A 192 12.55 -33.50 -41.51
CA ALA A 192 12.84 -33.69 -42.93
C ALA A 192 11.88 -33.12 -43.99
N ARG A 193 12.44 -32.13 -44.72
CA ARG A 193 12.37 -31.93 -46.18
C ARG A 193 11.07 -31.38 -46.76
N VAL A 194 11.05 -30.06 -46.87
CA VAL A 194 10.54 -29.42 -48.09
C VAL A 194 11.61 -29.67 -49.16
N LEU A 195 11.35 -30.61 -50.06
CA LEU A 195 12.08 -30.66 -51.33
C LEU A 195 11.45 -29.57 -52.20
N ASP A 196 12.20 -28.50 -52.49
CA ASP A 196 12.08 -27.87 -53.79
C ASP A 196 13.42 -27.26 -54.24
N ASP A 197 13.72 -27.61 -55.49
CA ASP A 197 14.54 -26.92 -56.47
C ASP A 197 16.08 -26.84 -56.31
N GLN A 198 16.77 -27.64 -57.13
CA GLN A 198 18.04 -27.25 -57.75
C GLN A 198 17.93 -27.32 -59.27
N ASP A 199 17.88 -26.11 -59.85
CA ASP A 199 18.56 -25.62 -61.06
C ASP A 199 18.74 -26.54 -62.29
N GLU A 200 18.02 -26.17 -63.34
CA GLU A 200 18.58 -25.62 -64.58
C GLU A 200 19.89 -26.23 -65.17
N SER A 201 19.70 -26.86 -66.34
CA SER A 201 20.53 -26.78 -67.56
C SER A 201 21.72 -27.73 -67.81
N VAL A 202 21.81 -28.07 -69.12
CA VAL A 202 22.96 -28.62 -69.89
C VAL A 202 23.06 -30.16 -69.98
N LYS A 203 22.31 -30.79 -70.89
CA LYS A 203 22.71 -31.09 -72.29
C LYS A 203 21.64 -31.86 -73.05
#